data_AF-A0A261QHP1-F1
#
_entry.id   AF-A0A261QHP1-F1
#
_cell.length_a   1.000
_cell.length_b   1.000
_cell.length_c   1.000
_cell.angle_alpha   90.00
_cell.angle_beta   90.00
_cell.angle_gamma   90.00
#
_symmetry.space_group_name_H-M   'P 1'
#
loop_
_entity.id
_entity.type
_entity.pdbx_description
1 polymer ?
#
loop_
_entity_poly.entity_id
_entity_poly.type
_entity_poly.pdbx_seq_one_letter_code
_entity_poly.pdbx_strand_id
1 'polypeptide(L)'
;MFDYIFDGEAELESFSTEELVAVEKKLGVNLPKSYIELMKIHNGGILAYNRLHSKQVPDEEVEINELKGIALEEGIGESNYLVEEWELEKGFVIVAGDGNYWLAFDYRNYTGNEPAVFYIEEDGEKPKKVAKNFEMFLKKLKEPEEDDFEDDEEYPVYTKEQFEEFIKEHKSYVDIATCFEQFAEEEGDIEWFIELALKAIKFKHLDGLSYIIGQTVLTKLNRESKENWPIESLSRLAEELVHFIDIDGYPDGTTTKYGKKIQRKINS
;
A
#
# COMPACT_ATOMS: atom_id res chain seq x y z
N MET A 1 -8.27 -8.00 -21.62
CA MET A 1 -8.29 -6.65 -21.05
C MET A 1 -7.69 -6.80 -19.66
N PHE A 2 -6.73 -5.95 -19.28
CA PHE A 2 -5.94 -6.08 -18.06
C PHE A 2 -6.41 -5.14 -16.95
N ASP A 3 -7.61 -4.60 -17.04
CA ASP A 3 -8.20 -3.66 -16.08
C ASP A 3 -8.36 -4.25 -14.67
N TYR A 4 -8.50 -5.58 -14.58
CA TYR A 4 -8.57 -6.31 -13.31
C TYR A 4 -7.31 -6.20 -12.43
N ILE A 5 -6.19 -5.69 -12.96
CA ILE A 5 -4.93 -5.61 -12.22
C ILE A 5 -4.89 -4.47 -11.20
N PHE A 6 -5.83 -3.53 -11.27
CA PHE A 6 -5.86 -2.36 -10.38
C PHE A 6 -6.71 -2.61 -9.14
N ASP A 7 -6.29 -1.99 -8.04
CA ASP A 7 -7.09 -1.86 -6.83
C ASP A 7 -7.64 -0.42 -6.72
N GLY A 8 -8.91 -0.29 -6.36
CA GLY A 8 -9.57 1.00 -6.18
C GLY A 8 -9.78 1.83 -7.46
N GLU A 9 -9.89 3.15 -7.26
CA GLU A 9 -10.15 4.12 -8.33
C GLU A 9 -8.86 4.53 -9.06
N ALA A 10 -9.02 5.07 -10.27
CA ALA A 10 -7.90 5.63 -11.02
C ALA A 10 -7.24 6.78 -10.25
N GLU A 11 -5.91 6.83 -10.28
CA GLU A 11 -5.13 7.89 -9.65
C GLU A 11 -5.38 9.23 -10.34
N LEU A 12 -5.43 9.22 -11.68
CA LEU A 12 -5.59 10.41 -12.50
C LEU A 12 -6.92 10.38 -13.26
N GLU A 13 -7.40 11.57 -13.60
CA GLU A 13 -8.54 11.76 -14.50
C GLU A 13 -8.24 11.19 -15.90
N SER A 14 -9.28 10.91 -16.69
CA SER A 14 -9.10 10.44 -18.06
C SER A 14 -8.36 11.48 -18.92
N PHE A 15 -7.38 11.02 -19.71
CA PHE A 15 -6.61 11.89 -20.60
C PHE A 15 -7.24 12.04 -21.99
N SER A 16 -7.00 13.20 -22.62
CA SER A 16 -7.43 13.48 -23.99
C SER A 16 -6.43 12.97 -25.04
N THR A 17 -6.84 12.96 -26.32
CA THR A 17 -5.90 12.62 -27.41
C THR A 17 -4.81 13.69 -27.54
N GLU A 18 -5.18 14.96 -27.35
CA GLU A 18 -4.28 16.10 -27.35
C GLU A 18 -3.24 16.00 -26.23
N GLU A 19 -3.66 15.54 -25.04
CA GLU A 19 -2.77 15.30 -23.91
C GLU A 19 -1.81 14.14 -24.16
N LEU A 20 -2.30 13.02 -24.68
CA LEU A 20 -1.43 11.90 -25.08
C LEU A 20 -0.33 12.37 -26.04
N VAL A 21 -0.70 13.14 -27.07
CA VAL A 21 0.27 13.70 -28.04
C VAL A 21 1.25 14.65 -27.35
N ALA A 22 0.81 15.45 -26.38
CA ALA A 22 1.68 16.35 -25.63
C ALA A 22 2.68 15.56 -24.75
N VAL A 23 2.23 14.50 -24.08
CA VAL A 23 3.05 13.60 -23.26
C VAL A 23 4.10 12.90 -24.13
N GLU A 24 3.68 12.25 -25.23
CA GLU A 24 4.60 11.58 -26.16
C GLU A 24 5.63 12.55 -26.75
N LYS A 25 5.22 13.78 -27.06
CA LYS A 25 6.14 14.83 -27.51
C LYS A 25 7.12 15.27 -26.42
N LYS A 26 6.67 15.40 -25.16
CA LYS A 26 7.54 15.75 -24.01
C LYS A 26 8.58 14.66 -23.76
N LEU A 27 8.17 13.40 -23.84
CA LEU A 27 9.05 12.23 -23.66
C LEU A 27 9.92 11.95 -24.90
N GLY A 28 9.52 12.41 -26.07
CA GLY A 28 10.23 12.18 -27.33
C GLY A 28 10.06 10.76 -27.89
N VAL A 29 9.02 10.03 -27.44
CA VAL A 29 8.75 8.63 -27.82
C VAL A 29 7.25 8.40 -28.03
N ASN A 30 6.88 7.34 -28.74
CA ASN A 30 5.49 6.87 -28.80
C ASN A 30 5.29 5.77 -27.75
N LEU A 31 4.29 5.90 -26.88
CA LEU A 31 4.03 4.95 -25.81
C LEU A 31 3.47 3.62 -26.33
N PRO A 32 3.62 2.51 -25.56
CA PRO A 32 3.06 1.22 -25.94
C PRO A 32 1.56 1.25 -26.13
N LYS A 33 1.08 0.57 -27.17
CA LYS A 33 -0.35 0.54 -27.48
C LYS A 33 -1.13 -0.09 -26.33
N SER A 34 -0.60 -1.18 -25.78
CA SER A 34 -1.17 -1.88 -24.63
C SER A 34 -1.21 -1.02 -23.36
N TYR A 35 -0.22 -0.13 -23.17
CA TYR A 35 -0.20 0.83 -22.07
C TYR A 35 -1.29 1.89 -22.25
N ILE A 36 -1.36 2.52 -23.42
CA ILE A 36 -2.40 3.52 -23.74
C ILE A 36 -3.81 2.93 -23.61
N GLU A 37 -4.03 1.70 -24.11
CA GLU A 37 -5.32 1.01 -24.01
C GLU A 37 -5.72 0.74 -22.56
N LEU A 38 -4.76 0.38 -21.71
CA LEU A 38 -5.00 0.17 -20.29
C LEU A 38 -5.30 1.49 -19.56
N MET A 39 -4.49 2.52 -19.79
CA MET A 39 -4.65 3.83 -19.15
C MET A 39 -5.96 4.52 -19.54
N LYS A 40 -6.53 4.21 -20.72
CA LYS A 40 -7.88 4.68 -21.10
C LYS A 40 -9.00 4.10 -20.25
N ILE A 41 -8.78 2.94 -19.64
CA ILE A 41 -9.74 2.27 -18.77
C ILE A 41 -9.52 2.73 -17.32
N HIS A 42 -8.25 2.77 -16.89
CA HIS A 42 -7.85 3.14 -15.53
C HIS A 42 -6.51 3.89 -15.61
N ASN A 43 -6.54 5.22 -15.45
CA ASN A 43 -5.40 6.08 -15.75
C ASN A 43 -4.39 6.14 -14.59
N GLY A 44 -3.69 5.02 -14.40
CA GLY A 44 -2.72 4.84 -13.33
C GLY A 44 -3.36 4.56 -11.98
N GLY A 45 -2.52 4.22 -11.01
CA GLY A 45 -2.91 3.92 -9.64
C GLY A 45 -2.44 2.56 -9.15
N ILE A 46 -2.96 2.19 -7.98
CA ILE A 46 -2.50 1.05 -7.18
C ILE A 46 -2.86 -0.26 -7.87
N LEU A 47 -1.94 -1.23 -7.83
CA LEU A 47 -2.14 -2.56 -8.39
C LEU A 47 -2.69 -3.54 -7.35
N ALA A 48 -3.77 -4.24 -7.70
CA ALA A 48 -4.22 -5.47 -7.05
C ALA A 48 -3.32 -6.66 -7.45
N TYR A 49 -2.85 -6.68 -8.71
CA TYR A 49 -1.89 -7.67 -9.20
C TYR A 49 -0.50 -7.05 -9.20
N ASN A 50 0.12 -7.00 -8.02
CA ASN A 50 1.32 -6.21 -7.79
C ASN A 50 2.61 -7.03 -7.71
N ARG A 51 2.59 -8.37 -7.80
CA ARG A 51 3.80 -9.20 -7.73
C ARG A 51 4.36 -9.51 -9.11
N LEU A 52 5.55 -9.01 -9.43
CA LEU A 52 6.30 -9.37 -10.63
C LEU A 52 7.27 -10.51 -10.35
N HIS A 53 7.00 -11.69 -10.93
CA HIS A 53 7.90 -12.82 -10.88
C HIS A 53 8.89 -12.82 -12.05
N SER A 54 10.19 -12.79 -11.76
CA SER A 54 11.23 -12.80 -12.79
C SER A 54 12.61 -13.12 -12.20
N LYS A 55 13.39 -13.98 -12.88
CA LYS A 55 14.83 -14.19 -12.59
C LYS A 55 15.74 -12.98 -12.86
N GLN A 56 15.12 -11.82 -13.10
CA GLN A 56 15.76 -10.57 -13.46
C GLN A 56 15.46 -9.48 -12.42
N VAL A 57 14.81 -9.84 -11.33
CA VAL A 57 14.60 -8.99 -10.15
C VAL A 57 15.19 -9.70 -8.92
N PRO A 58 15.48 -8.98 -7.82
CA PRO A 58 15.89 -9.57 -6.54
C PRO A 58 14.94 -10.68 -6.09
N ASP A 59 15.47 -11.72 -5.46
CA ASP A 59 14.72 -12.85 -4.90
C ASP A 59 13.71 -13.54 -5.85
N GLU A 60 13.88 -13.34 -7.16
CA GLU A 60 12.96 -13.77 -8.23
C GLU A 60 11.54 -13.16 -8.19
N GLU A 61 11.27 -12.23 -7.26
CA GLU A 61 9.99 -11.53 -7.08
C GLU A 61 10.19 -10.08 -6.61
N VAL A 62 9.38 -9.15 -7.12
CA VAL A 62 9.30 -7.78 -6.61
C VAL A 62 7.86 -7.26 -6.59
N GLU A 63 7.54 -6.49 -5.55
CA GLU A 63 6.25 -5.79 -5.42
C GLU A 63 6.25 -4.46 -6.18
N ILE A 64 5.18 -4.23 -6.94
CA ILE A 64 4.95 -3.06 -7.78
C ILE A 64 3.69 -2.36 -7.31
N ASN A 65 3.87 -1.33 -6.49
CA ASN A 65 2.74 -0.68 -5.81
C ASN A 65 1.72 -0.09 -6.78
N GLU A 66 2.19 0.62 -7.80
CA GLU A 66 1.34 1.39 -8.72
C GLU A 66 1.93 1.44 -10.12
N LEU A 67 1.06 1.69 -11.10
CA LEU A 67 1.47 2.15 -12.42
C LEU A 67 1.19 3.64 -12.53
N LYS A 68 2.18 4.38 -13.04
CA LYS A 68 2.00 5.80 -13.37
C LYS A 68 0.96 5.94 -14.47
N GLY A 69 0.05 6.89 -14.33
CA GLY A 69 -0.92 7.27 -15.37
C GLY A 69 -0.32 8.18 -16.45
N ILE A 70 -1.12 8.52 -17.45
CA ILE A 70 -0.80 9.48 -18.51
C ILE A 70 -1.32 10.87 -18.10
N ALA A 71 -0.39 11.77 -17.79
CA ALA A 71 -0.61 13.19 -17.64
C ALA A 71 0.67 13.95 -18.04
N LEU A 72 0.55 15.23 -18.38
CA LEU A 72 1.69 16.01 -18.88
C LEU A 72 2.71 16.33 -17.78
N GLU A 73 2.26 16.74 -16.61
CA GLU A 73 3.12 17.18 -15.49
C GLU A 73 3.09 16.23 -14.29
N GLU A 74 2.34 15.13 -14.39
CA GLU A 74 2.17 14.09 -13.37
C GLU A 74 2.32 12.71 -14.03
N GLY A 75 2.48 11.65 -13.23
CA GLY A 75 2.55 10.28 -13.72
C GLY A 75 3.73 10.09 -14.69
N ILE A 76 3.47 9.50 -15.85
CA ILE A 76 4.54 9.20 -16.84
C ILE A 76 5.17 10.48 -17.42
N GLY A 77 4.48 11.63 -17.34
CA GLY A 77 5.01 12.92 -17.79
C GLY A 77 6.21 13.41 -16.97
N GLU A 78 6.37 12.90 -15.74
CA GLU A 78 7.52 13.19 -14.85
C GLU A 78 8.77 12.39 -15.21
N SER A 79 8.66 11.41 -16.12
CA SER A 79 9.75 10.47 -16.38
C SER A 79 11.07 11.14 -16.76
N ASN A 80 11.08 12.23 -17.52
CA ASN A 80 12.33 12.92 -17.87
C ASN A 80 13.01 13.53 -16.64
N TYR A 81 12.22 14.08 -15.71
CA TYR A 81 12.71 14.61 -14.45
C TYR A 81 13.27 13.49 -13.58
N LEU A 82 12.55 12.38 -13.44
CA LEU A 82 13.01 11.21 -12.67
C LEU A 82 14.30 10.62 -13.23
N VAL A 83 14.41 10.49 -14.56
CA VAL A 83 15.64 10.00 -15.20
C VAL A 83 16.83 10.94 -14.93
N GLU A 84 16.61 12.26 -14.88
CA GLU A 84 17.68 13.22 -14.58
C GLU A 84 18.05 13.24 -13.09
N GLU A 85 17.05 13.31 -12.20
CA GLU A 85 17.22 13.37 -10.74
C GLU A 85 17.95 12.14 -10.20
N TRP A 86 17.60 10.95 -10.72
CA TRP A 86 18.19 9.67 -10.30
C TRP A 86 19.36 9.23 -11.17
N GLU A 87 19.90 10.14 -11.99
CA GLU A 87 21.07 9.91 -12.86
C GLU A 87 20.96 8.64 -13.75
N LEU A 88 19.74 8.29 -14.16
CA LEU A 88 19.47 7.13 -15.01
C LEU A 88 19.91 7.38 -16.46
N GLU A 89 20.14 6.30 -17.21
CA GLU A 89 20.53 6.43 -18.61
C GLU A 89 19.39 7.03 -19.47
N LYS A 90 19.72 8.04 -20.28
CA LYS A 90 18.76 8.69 -21.18
C LYS A 90 18.14 7.69 -22.15
N GLY A 91 16.82 7.75 -22.32
CA GLY A 91 16.06 6.84 -23.17
C GLY A 91 15.21 5.85 -22.38
N PHE A 92 15.31 5.84 -21.06
CA PHE A 92 14.29 5.21 -20.21
C PHE A 92 13.05 6.09 -20.08
N VAL A 93 11.88 5.45 -20.06
CA VAL A 93 10.61 6.08 -19.66
C VAL A 93 10.03 5.33 -18.47
N ILE A 94 9.97 5.98 -17.31
CA ILE A 94 9.56 5.42 -16.01
C ILE A 94 8.06 5.21 -15.96
N VAL A 95 7.65 3.98 -15.64
CA VAL A 95 6.23 3.57 -15.58
C VAL A 95 5.78 3.15 -14.19
N ALA A 96 6.72 2.82 -13.30
CA ALA A 96 6.49 2.52 -11.89
C ALA A 96 7.82 2.62 -11.12
N GLY A 97 7.75 2.74 -9.80
CA GLY A 97 8.91 2.79 -8.90
C GLY A 97 8.79 3.90 -7.87
N ASP A 98 9.59 3.79 -6.81
CA ASP A 98 9.52 4.63 -5.60
C ASP A 98 10.88 5.24 -5.20
N GLY A 99 11.92 5.03 -6.00
CA GLY A 99 13.30 5.43 -5.72
C GLY A 99 14.22 4.26 -5.38
N ASN A 100 13.71 3.20 -4.74
CA ASN A 100 14.50 2.00 -4.46
C ASN A 100 14.70 1.16 -5.74
N TYR A 101 13.69 1.20 -6.61
CA TYR A 101 13.76 0.62 -7.95
C TYR A 101 12.93 1.43 -8.94
N TRP A 102 13.19 1.19 -10.22
CA TRP A 102 12.41 1.72 -11.33
C TRP A 102 12.05 0.62 -12.32
N LEU A 103 10.79 0.64 -12.75
CA LEU A 103 10.37 -0.05 -13.96
C LEU A 103 10.26 0.97 -15.09
N ALA A 104 10.89 0.66 -16.21
CA ALA A 104 10.99 1.59 -17.33
C ALA A 104 10.83 0.91 -18.68
N PHE A 105 10.22 1.61 -19.62
CA PHE A 105 10.34 1.30 -21.04
C PHE A 105 11.73 1.69 -21.54
N ASP A 106 12.39 0.78 -22.25
CA ASP A 106 13.74 1.00 -22.80
C ASP A 106 13.70 1.46 -24.26
N TYR A 107 13.91 2.76 -24.49
CA TYR A 107 14.06 3.38 -25.81
C TYR A 107 15.50 3.75 -26.15
N ARG A 108 16.51 3.42 -25.31
CA ARG A 108 17.92 3.83 -25.53
C ARG A 108 18.44 3.51 -26.93
N ASN A 109 18.01 2.37 -27.48
CA ASN A 109 18.37 1.92 -28.83
C ASN A 109 17.13 1.45 -29.62
N TYR A 110 15.95 2.02 -29.35
CA TYR A 110 14.70 1.60 -29.96
C TYR A 110 13.80 2.80 -30.30
N THR A 111 13.26 2.82 -31.52
CA THR A 111 12.42 3.93 -32.04
C THR A 111 11.02 3.49 -32.42
N GLY A 112 10.63 2.25 -32.10
CA GLY A 112 9.27 1.76 -32.32
C GLY A 112 8.35 2.15 -31.18
N ASN A 113 7.16 1.56 -31.14
CA ASN A 113 6.15 1.81 -30.11
C ASN A 113 5.96 0.63 -29.15
N GLU A 114 6.71 -0.47 -29.27
CA GLU A 114 6.61 -1.62 -28.34
C GLU A 114 7.99 -1.91 -27.73
N PRO A 115 8.53 -0.99 -26.90
CA PRO A 115 9.80 -1.15 -26.20
C PRO A 115 9.74 -2.31 -25.20
N ALA A 116 10.91 -2.83 -24.85
CA ALA A 116 11.03 -3.76 -23.74
C ALA A 116 10.85 -3.06 -22.39
N VAL A 117 10.44 -3.83 -21.37
CA VAL A 117 10.33 -3.34 -19.99
C VAL A 117 11.57 -3.79 -19.21
N PHE A 118 12.20 -2.86 -18.53
CA PHE A 118 13.39 -3.06 -17.71
C PHE A 118 13.10 -2.75 -16.24
N TYR A 119 13.77 -3.49 -15.37
CA TYR A 119 13.88 -3.22 -13.94
C TYR A 119 15.27 -2.66 -13.66
N ILE A 120 15.33 -1.62 -12.84
CA ILE A 120 16.54 -0.86 -12.52
C ILE A 120 16.58 -0.71 -10.99
N GLU A 121 17.68 -1.13 -10.39
CA GLU A 121 17.93 -1.00 -8.95
C GLU A 121 18.72 0.30 -8.68
N GLU A 122 18.50 0.92 -7.53
CA GLU A 122 19.23 2.13 -7.12
C GLU A 122 20.73 1.84 -6.89
N ASP A 123 21.08 0.62 -6.53
CA ASP A 123 22.43 0.20 -6.09
C ASP A 123 23.53 0.20 -7.18
N GLY A 124 23.17 0.62 -8.40
CA GLY A 124 24.09 0.72 -9.53
C GLY A 124 24.27 -0.59 -10.30
N GLU A 125 23.47 -1.61 -10.03
CA GLU A 125 23.40 -2.78 -10.92
C GLU A 125 22.91 -2.41 -12.32
N LYS A 126 23.30 -3.22 -13.31
CA LYS A 126 22.90 -2.98 -14.70
C LYS A 126 21.39 -3.20 -14.85
N PRO A 127 20.68 -2.31 -15.58
CA PRO A 127 19.27 -2.51 -15.92
C PRO A 127 19.00 -3.91 -16.48
N LYS A 128 18.01 -4.61 -15.91
CA LYS A 128 17.66 -5.99 -16.26
C LYS A 128 16.35 -6.04 -17.04
N LYS A 129 16.34 -6.71 -18.19
CA LYS A 129 15.13 -6.81 -19.02
C LYS A 129 14.13 -7.79 -18.41
N VAL A 130 13.00 -7.30 -17.90
CA VAL A 130 11.95 -8.14 -17.30
C VAL A 130 10.91 -8.62 -18.31
N ALA A 131 10.62 -7.86 -19.37
CA ALA A 131 9.69 -8.28 -20.41
C ALA A 131 10.06 -7.75 -21.80
N LYS A 132 9.58 -8.40 -22.86
CA LYS A 132 9.84 -7.98 -24.24
C LYS A 132 8.99 -6.79 -24.67
N ASN A 133 7.84 -6.59 -24.04
CA ASN A 133 6.94 -5.46 -24.22
C ASN A 133 6.01 -5.35 -23.00
N PHE A 134 5.20 -4.30 -22.95
CA PHE A 134 4.32 -4.02 -21.83
C PHE A 134 3.23 -5.09 -21.65
N GLU A 135 2.63 -5.59 -22.73
CA GLU A 135 1.63 -6.68 -22.64
C GLU A 135 2.21 -7.96 -21.99
N MET A 136 3.44 -8.33 -22.35
CA MET A 136 4.13 -9.47 -21.74
C MET A 136 4.54 -9.20 -20.29
N PHE A 137 4.76 -7.95 -19.91
CA PHE A 137 5.00 -7.56 -18.52
C PHE A 137 3.71 -7.75 -17.70
N LEU A 138 2.56 -7.26 -18.18
CA LEU A 138 1.28 -7.42 -17.48
C LEU A 138 0.92 -8.89 -17.23
N LYS A 139 1.22 -9.78 -18.18
CA LYS A 139 0.99 -11.24 -18.02
C LYS A 139 1.87 -11.91 -16.96
N LYS A 140 2.91 -11.22 -16.47
CA LYS A 140 3.79 -11.72 -15.40
C LYS A 140 3.39 -11.21 -14.02
N LEU A 141 2.49 -10.23 -13.96
CA LEU A 141 1.93 -9.76 -12.71
C LEU A 141 0.97 -10.81 -12.16
N LYS A 142 1.13 -11.12 -10.88
CA LYS A 142 0.19 -11.95 -10.13
C LYS A 142 -0.44 -11.10 -9.03
N GLU A 143 -1.60 -11.54 -8.55
CA GLU A 143 -2.05 -11.16 -7.22
C GLU A 143 -0.90 -11.44 -6.23
N PRO A 144 -0.74 -10.61 -5.19
CA PRO A 144 0.03 -11.07 -4.04
C PRO A 144 -0.53 -12.44 -3.68
N GLU A 145 0.36 -13.43 -3.58
CA GLU A 145 -0.01 -14.64 -2.88
C GLU A 145 -0.51 -14.10 -1.53
N GLU A 146 -1.79 -14.33 -1.18
CA GLU A 146 -2.19 -14.25 0.22
C GLU A 146 -1.08 -15.02 0.89
N ASP A 147 -0.29 -14.39 1.76
CA ASP A 147 0.74 -15.12 2.47
C ASP A 147 0.00 -16.32 3.03
N ASP A 148 0.26 -17.51 2.46
CA ASP A 148 -0.01 -18.79 3.07
C ASP A 148 0.99 -18.81 4.24
N PHE A 149 0.82 -17.91 5.21
CA PHE A 149 0.61 -18.40 6.55
C PHE A 149 -0.49 -19.44 6.37
N GLU A 150 -0.10 -20.69 6.09
CA GLU A 150 -0.86 -21.80 6.60
C GLU A 150 -1.14 -21.39 8.04
N ASP A 151 -2.39 -21.05 8.29
CA ASP A 151 -2.98 -20.78 9.60
C ASP A 151 -3.00 -22.09 10.41
N ASP A 152 -1.90 -22.84 10.34
CA ASP A 152 -1.57 -24.07 11.04
C ASP A 152 -0.87 -23.74 12.37
N GLU A 153 -0.53 -22.46 12.63
CA GLU A 153 -0.52 -21.97 14.01
C GLU A 153 -1.96 -21.72 14.42
N GLU A 154 -2.57 -22.71 15.09
CA GLU A 154 -3.78 -22.50 15.87
C GLU A 154 -3.50 -21.34 16.84
N TYR A 155 -3.88 -20.12 16.45
CA TYR A 155 -3.64 -18.93 17.26
C TYR A 155 -4.23 -19.21 18.65
N PRO A 156 -3.43 -19.09 19.71
CA PRO A 156 -3.89 -19.43 21.04
C PRO A 156 -5.14 -18.60 21.37
N VAL A 157 -6.25 -19.29 21.62
CA VAL A 157 -7.48 -18.64 22.06
C VAL A 157 -7.30 -18.20 23.51
N TYR A 158 -7.30 -16.89 23.72
CA TYR A 158 -7.13 -16.30 25.04
C TYR A 158 -8.47 -16.00 25.70
N THR A 159 -8.48 -16.10 27.02
CA THR A 159 -9.57 -15.62 27.88
C THR A 159 -9.46 -14.12 28.12
N LYS A 160 -10.55 -13.48 28.55
CA LYS A 160 -10.53 -12.06 28.92
C LYS A 160 -9.54 -11.79 30.05
N GLU A 161 -9.46 -12.70 31.01
CA GLU A 161 -8.55 -12.62 32.15
C GLU A 161 -7.09 -12.66 31.69
N GLN A 162 -6.76 -13.52 30.71
CA GLN A 162 -5.42 -13.55 30.12
C GLN A 162 -5.09 -12.26 29.38
N PHE A 163 -6.04 -11.70 28.62
CA PHE A 163 -5.81 -10.43 27.94
C PHE A 163 -5.56 -9.29 28.93
N GLU A 164 -6.37 -9.21 29.99
CA GLU A 164 -6.16 -8.24 31.07
C GLU A 164 -4.80 -8.39 31.76
N GLU A 165 -4.37 -9.63 31.99
CA GLU A 165 -3.05 -9.94 32.53
C GLU A 165 -1.93 -9.52 31.57
N PHE A 166 -2.07 -9.77 30.27
CA PHE A 166 -1.07 -9.37 29.27
C PHE A 166 -0.92 -7.86 29.17
N ILE A 167 -2.03 -7.12 29.20
CA ILE A 167 -2.00 -5.66 29.28
C ILE A 167 -1.34 -5.21 30.58
N LYS A 168 -1.66 -5.83 31.72
CA LYS A 168 -1.08 -5.45 33.01
C LYS A 168 0.43 -5.72 33.09
N GLU A 169 0.89 -6.82 32.51
CA GLU A 169 2.30 -7.24 32.53
C GLU A 169 3.12 -6.65 31.38
N HIS A 170 2.48 -5.94 30.45
CA HIS A 170 3.11 -5.44 29.22
C HIS A 170 3.79 -6.60 28.47
N LYS A 171 3.04 -7.67 28.23
CA LYS A 171 3.53 -8.87 27.54
C LYS A 171 3.96 -8.55 26.09
N SER A 172 4.41 -9.55 25.35
CA SER A 172 4.94 -9.36 24.01
C SER A 172 3.90 -8.73 23.07
N TYR A 173 4.41 -8.04 22.04
CA TYR A 173 3.60 -7.49 20.97
C TYR A 173 2.61 -8.53 20.42
N VAL A 174 3.11 -9.73 20.10
CA VAL A 174 2.33 -10.82 19.51
C VAL A 174 1.18 -11.21 20.42
N ASP A 175 1.44 -11.47 21.70
CA ASP A 175 0.40 -11.87 22.66
C ASP A 175 -0.75 -10.85 22.76
N ILE A 176 -0.40 -9.56 22.79
CA ILE A 176 -1.37 -8.47 22.94
C ILE A 176 -2.12 -8.22 21.62
N ALA A 177 -1.41 -8.24 20.48
CA ALA A 177 -2.00 -8.07 19.16
C ALA A 177 -3.00 -9.18 18.84
N THR A 178 -2.64 -10.44 19.07
CA THR A 178 -3.53 -11.60 18.89
C THR A 178 -4.79 -11.47 19.75
N CYS A 179 -4.69 -11.00 20.99
CA CYS A 179 -5.87 -10.72 21.81
C CYS A 179 -6.78 -9.63 21.20
N PHE A 180 -6.19 -8.52 20.72
CA PHE A 180 -6.98 -7.45 20.09
C PHE A 180 -7.70 -7.94 18.82
N GLU A 181 -7.04 -8.75 18.01
CA GLU A 181 -7.62 -9.35 16.81
C GLU A 181 -8.75 -10.31 17.18
N GLN A 182 -8.50 -11.26 18.10
CA GLN A 182 -9.51 -12.21 18.57
C GLN A 182 -10.76 -11.50 19.12
N PHE A 183 -10.60 -10.59 20.08
CA PHE A 183 -11.74 -9.96 20.75
C PHE A 183 -12.43 -8.87 19.92
N ALA A 184 -11.80 -8.40 18.84
CA ALA A 184 -12.45 -7.56 17.83
C ALA A 184 -13.40 -8.36 16.92
N GLU A 185 -13.12 -9.65 16.74
CA GLU A 185 -13.92 -10.59 15.95
C GLU A 185 -15.14 -11.13 16.70
N GLU A 186 -15.05 -11.23 18.03
CA GLU A 186 -16.15 -11.67 18.89
C GLU A 186 -17.20 -10.56 19.15
N GLU A 187 -18.47 -10.92 19.37
CA GLU A 187 -19.46 -10.03 20.00
C GLU A 187 -19.16 -9.93 21.50
N GLY A 188 -19.29 -8.74 22.11
CA GLY A 188 -19.13 -8.63 23.55
C GLY A 188 -19.02 -7.20 24.09
N ASP A 189 -18.46 -7.11 25.30
CA ASP A 189 -18.31 -5.84 26.01
C ASP A 189 -17.31 -4.90 25.30
N ILE A 190 -17.86 -3.96 24.53
CA ILE A 190 -17.09 -2.96 23.80
C ILE A 190 -16.43 -1.94 24.74
N GLU A 191 -17.04 -1.58 25.88
CA GLU A 191 -16.40 -0.66 26.84
C GLU A 191 -15.12 -1.30 27.40
N TRP A 192 -15.20 -2.56 27.81
CA TRP A 192 -14.04 -3.34 28.24
C TRP A 192 -12.92 -3.35 27.18
N PHE A 193 -13.28 -3.60 25.92
CA PHE A 193 -12.32 -3.65 24.82
C PHE A 193 -11.63 -2.30 24.59
N ILE A 194 -12.39 -1.20 24.60
CA ILE A 194 -11.85 0.16 24.43
C ILE A 194 -10.98 0.59 25.64
N GLU A 195 -11.34 0.19 26.86
CA GLU A 195 -10.53 0.45 28.05
C GLU A 195 -9.18 -0.29 28.01
N LEU A 196 -9.11 -1.50 27.44
CA LEU A 196 -7.84 -2.18 27.20
C LEU A 196 -7.01 -1.48 26.11
N ALA A 197 -7.64 -1.04 25.02
CA ALA A 197 -6.99 -0.23 23.98
C ALA A 197 -6.36 1.06 24.54
N LEU A 198 -7.10 1.79 25.39
CA LEU A 198 -6.61 3.01 26.05
C LEU A 198 -5.42 2.79 26.99
N LYS A 199 -5.26 1.57 27.53
CA LYS A 199 -4.08 1.19 28.31
C LYS A 199 -2.92 0.83 27.39
N ALA A 200 -3.17 -0.02 26.39
CA ALA A 200 -2.16 -0.55 25.48
C ALA A 200 -1.51 0.54 24.61
N ILE A 201 -2.28 1.54 24.16
CA ILE A 201 -1.76 2.63 23.30
C ILE A 201 -0.63 3.45 23.97
N LYS A 202 -0.49 3.34 25.30
CA LYS A 202 0.54 4.04 26.07
C LYS A 202 1.86 3.26 26.14
N PHE A 203 1.92 2.04 25.61
CA PHE A 203 3.10 1.18 25.66
C PHE A 203 4.14 1.60 24.61
N LYS A 204 4.96 2.60 24.94
CA LYS A 204 5.97 3.15 24.01
C LYS A 204 6.96 2.14 23.43
N HIS A 205 7.24 1.05 24.15
CA HIS A 205 8.14 -0.02 23.71
C HIS A 205 7.46 -1.05 22.78
N LEU A 206 6.15 -0.90 22.58
CA LEU A 206 5.27 -1.70 21.72
C LEU A 206 4.43 -0.74 20.86
N ASP A 207 5.06 0.31 20.34
CA ASP A 207 4.42 1.35 19.53
C ASP A 207 3.76 0.82 18.25
N GLY A 208 4.23 -0.31 17.72
CA GLY A 208 3.54 -1.07 16.69
C GLY A 208 2.10 -1.47 17.06
N LEU A 209 1.73 -1.56 18.34
CA LEU A 209 0.34 -1.85 18.73
C LEU A 209 -0.63 -0.75 18.32
N SER A 210 -0.13 0.47 18.05
CA SER A 210 -0.96 1.63 17.75
C SER A 210 -1.82 1.44 16.51
N TYR A 211 -1.27 0.88 15.42
CA TYR A 211 -2.03 0.62 14.20
C TYR A 211 -2.99 -0.56 14.39
N ILE A 212 -2.57 -1.63 15.10
CA ILE A 212 -3.42 -2.79 15.44
C ILE A 212 -4.63 -2.34 16.24
N ILE A 213 -4.43 -1.51 17.27
CA ILE A 213 -5.51 -0.95 18.08
C ILE A 213 -6.47 -0.14 17.20
N GLY A 214 -5.95 0.74 16.35
CA GLY A 214 -6.78 1.55 15.44
C GLY A 214 -7.63 0.70 14.49
N GLN A 215 -7.05 -0.35 13.91
CA GLN A 215 -7.71 -1.29 13.01
C GLN A 215 -8.77 -2.12 13.75
N THR A 216 -8.38 -2.80 14.82
CA THR A 216 -9.25 -3.73 15.57
C THR A 216 -10.41 -3.01 16.25
N VAL A 217 -10.25 -1.75 16.66
CA VAL A 217 -11.37 -0.92 17.13
C VAL A 217 -12.39 -0.64 16.03
N LEU A 218 -11.96 -0.30 14.81
CA LEU A 218 -12.90 -0.11 13.70
C LEU A 218 -13.66 -1.40 13.36
N THR A 219 -12.96 -2.53 13.42
CA THR A 219 -13.49 -3.88 13.26
C THR A 219 -14.54 -4.18 14.33
N LYS A 220 -14.24 -3.96 15.62
CA LYS A 220 -15.20 -4.11 16.72
C LYS A 220 -16.45 -3.21 16.54
N LEU A 221 -16.25 -1.96 16.14
CA LEU A 221 -17.35 -1.02 15.87
C LEU A 221 -18.23 -1.44 14.67
N ASN A 222 -17.75 -2.29 13.75
CA ASN A 222 -18.59 -2.84 12.68
C ASN A 222 -19.48 -4.00 13.17
N ARG A 223 -19.10 -4.67 14.26
CA ARG A 223 -19.84 -5.80 14.84
C ARG A 223 -20.83 -5.38 15.91
N GLU A 224 -20.53 -4.30 16.62
CA GLU A 224 -21.36 -3.83 17.73
C GLU A 224 -22.37 -2.77 17.27
N SER A 225 -23.60 -2.88 17.77
CA SER A 225 -24.63 -1.88 17.53
C SER A 225 -24.21 -0.51 18.06
N LYS A 226 -24.44 0.55 17.28
CA LYS A 226 -24.04 1.92 17.62
C LYS A 226 -24.56 2.41 18.98
N GLU A 227 -25.71 1.91 19.41
CA GLU A 227 -26.31 2.23 20.72
C GLU A 227 -25.44 1.77 21.91
N ASN A 228 -24.59 0.77 21.72
CA ASN A 228 -23.70 0.23 22.75
C ASN A 228 -22.32 0.90 22.77
N TRP A 229 -22.03 1.79 21.80
CA TRP A 229 -20.69 2.34 21.67
C TRP A 229 -20.32 3.26 22.84
N PRO A 230 -19.14 3.08 23.46
CA PRO A 230 -18.69 3.91 24.56
C PRO A 230 -18.09 5.20 24.02
N ILE A 231 -18.95 6.13 23.60
CA ILE A 231 -18.58 7.32 22.81
C ILE A 231 -17.48 8.17 23.47
N GLU A 232 -17.51 8.32 24.79
CA GLU A 232 -16.50 9.09 25.53
C GLU A 232 -15.12 8.40 25.47
N SER A 233 -15.05 7.10 25.79
CA SER A 233 -13.83 6.30 25.71
C SER A 233 -13.29 6.20 24.28
N LEU A 234 -14.17 6.04 23.29
CA LEU A 234 -13.81 6.03 21.88
C LEU A 234 -13.26 7.37 21.40
N SER A 235 -13.84 8.49 21.85
CA SER A 235 -13.35 9.83 21.47
C SER A 235 -11.96 10.07 22.02
N ARG A 236 -11.71 9.70 23.29
CA ARG A 236 -10.39 9.76 23.93
C ARG A 236 -9.38 8.90 23.17
N LEU A 237 -9.72 7.64 22.87
CA LEU A 237 -8.84 6.75 22.14
C LEU A 237 -8.52 7.27 20.74
N ALA A 238 -9.51 7.80 20.04
CA ALA A 238 -9.31 8.35 18.70
C ALA A 238 -8.40 9.58 18.72
N GLU A 239 -8.46 10.42 19.76
CA GLU A 239 -7.53 11.54 19.96
C GLU A 239 -6.10 11.05 20.20
N GLU A 240 -5.91 10.05 21.07
CA GLU A 240 -4.60 9.42 21.31
C GLU A 240 -4.01 8.83 20.02
N LEU A 241 -4.83 8.16 19.19
CA LEU A 241 -4.40 7.62 17.89
C LEU A 241 -4.04 8.72 16.88
N VAL A 242 -4.80 9.82 16.84
CA VAL A 242 -4.51 10.96 15.92
C VAL A 242 -3.20 11.66 16.28
N HIS A 243 -2.86 11.71 17.56
CA HIS A 243 -1.68 12.38 18.08
C HIS A 243 -0.58 11.41 18.51
N PHE A 244 -0.67 10.15 18.08
CA PHE A 244 0.30 9.12 18.43
C PHE A 244 1.67 9.46 17.85
N ILE A 245 2.70 9.27 18.68
CA ILE A 245 4.10 9.45 18.34
C ILE A 245 4.82 8.16 18.70
N ASP A 246 5.54 7.58 17.74
CA ASP A 246 6.30 6.35 17.89
C ASP A 246 7.52 6.51 18.81
N ILE A 247 8.26 5.42 19.01
CA ILE A 247 9.44 5.40 19.87
C ILE A 247 10.58 6.31 19.35
N ASP A 248 10.64 6.52 18.04
CA ASP A 248 11.62 7.35 17.36
C ASP A 248 11.25 8.85 17.33
N GLY A 249 10.03 9.18 17.79
CA GLY A 249 9.55 10.56 17.90
C GLY A 249 8.81 11.05 16.66
N TYR A 250 8.43 10.16 15.75
CA TYR A 250 7.69 10.48 14.54
C TYR A 250 6.19 10.17 14.66
N PRO A 251 5.33 10.95 14.01
CA PRO A 251 3.92 10.59 13.88
C PRO A 251 3.74 9.35 13.00
N ASP A 252 2.95 8.39 13.45
CA ASP A 252 2.53 7.26 12.62
C ASP A 252 1.32 7.65 11.77
N GLY A 253 1.52 7.73 10.45
CA GLY A 253 0.49 8.14 9.50
C GLY A 253 -0.69 7.18 9.42
N THR A 254 -0.46 5.88 9.61
CA THR A 254 -1.46 4.82 9.55
C THR A 254 -2.34 4.85 10.80
N THR A 255 -1.73 4.94 11.98
CA THR A 255 -2.41 5.13 13.27
C THR A 255 -3.23 6.43 13.26
N THR A 256 -2.66 7.51 12.74
CA THR A 256 -3.37 8.79 12.57
C THR A 256 -4.62 8.63 11.69
N LYS A 257 -4.51 7.88 10.58
CA LYS A 257 -5.61 7.59 9.66
C LYS A 257 -6.72 6.81 10.36
N TYR A 258 -6.40 5.81 11.18
CA TYR A 258 -7.39 5.06 11.96
C TYR A 258 -8.08 5.92 13.00
N GLY A 259 -7.35 6.74 13.75
CA GLY A 259 -7.94 7.69 14.69
C GLY A 259 -8.95 8.63 14.02
N LYS A 260 -8.61 9.22 12.87
CA LYS A 260 -9.54 10.05 12.08
C LYS A 260 -10.77 9.28 11.59
N LYS A 261 -10.60 8.01 11.18
CA LYS A 261 -11.73 7.16 10.76
C LYS A 261 -12.68 6.89 11.93
N ILE A 262 -12.15 6.60 13.11
CA ILE A 262 -12.95 6.38 14.32
C ILE A 262 -13.72 7.67 14.67
N GLN A 263 -13.07 8.84 14.67
CA GLN A 263 -13.73 10.14 14.89
C GLN A 263 -14.89 10.38 13.92
N ARG A 264 -14.69 10.10 12.62
CA ARG A 264 -15.76 10.25 11.61
C ARG A 264 -16.93 9.31 11.90
N LYS A 265 -16.65 8.06 12.25
CA LYS A 265 -17.66 7.03 12.51
C LYS A 265 -18.49 7.30 13.76
N ILE A 266 -17.89 7.85 14.81
CA ILE A 266 -18.61 8.33 16.00
C ILE A 266 -19.64 9.41 15.62
N ASN A 267 -19.26 10.33 14.73
CA ASN A 267 -20.04 11.51 14.36
C ASN A 267 -21.06 11.28 13.23
N SER A 268 -21.01 10.15 12.52
CA SER A 268 -21.94 9.78 11.43
C SER A 268 -23.12 8.99 11.95
#